data_AF-A0A2V7FAM3-F1
#
_entry.id   AF-A0A2V7FAM3-F1
#
_cell.length_a   1.000
_cell.length_b   1.000
_cell.length_c   1.000
_cell.angle_alpha   90.00
_cell.angle_beta   90.00
_cell.angle_gamma   90.00
#
_symmetry.space_group_name_H-M   'P 1'
#
loop_
_entity.id
_entity.type
_entity.pdbx_description
1 polymer ?
#
loop_
_entity_poly.entity_id
_entity_poly.type
_entity_poly.pdbx_seq_one_letter_code
_entity_poly.pdbx_strand_id
1 'polypeptide(L)'
;MNRHNLRKALCVVLVASLLEPSFCPAQQLTTPAPSTAPLAPGRPVTAPTTSGPAGGRIMPGPDYRLGPGDTLEVQIAGRLDIDRFQVVVDPTGAISVPPLGSIQVGGLGLLEAHRRVVQRASTVFRFADVTLSVSAPRTLEVTLSGEVERPGTLTVSALRRLHEVILDAGGVTPRGGVRRVHVSRRSGDTEVDLLRFELRGDLSQNPFVEDGMRIHVPPKGASVTLTGAVRRPGEYEIGPSASLRALLDLVGGLSLASVESDARLTRVGGDGRKETLPVDLRAALKPPADISLEPGDALFVPPLSVLQDIVEVRGAFGGTPESSKTTVAGKTTIVQRFELAQGDRVRDFVFRAGGAAAYADLRQAVVERGGATGPRQRIPIDLERLIVEKDETPNILLQNGDVLTLPVVEDKVYVVGEVKNPGGVEFRPEFTPREYVTLVGGPTPRAKLKSLFVTFRNGKSYAMADAPPLEPGAVVTVPEVAMRWWQDYLSVAQAVASLILGVTGLFVIFNGPIVK
;
A
#
# COMPACT_ATOMS: atom_id res chain seq x y z
N MET A 1 -41.21 -44.47 43.73
CA MET A 1 -39.77 -44.21 43.51
C MET A 1 -39.41 -44.65 42.09
N ASN A 2 -38.59 -43.85 41.41
CA ASN A 2 -38.53 -43.64 39.96
C ASN A 2 -38.21 -44.85 39.07
N ARG A 3 -38.94 -44.89 37.93
CA ARG A 3 -38.62 -45.64 36.71
C ARG A 3 -37.60 -44.85 35.87
N HIS A 4 -36.33 -45.09 36.13
CA HIS A 4 -35.24 -44.86 35.18
C HIS A 4 -34.54 -46.22 35.02
N ASN A 5 -34.21 -46.59 33.78
CA ASN A 5 -33.59 -47.86 33.35
C ASN A 5 -34.56 -48.93 32.83
N LEU A 6 -35.27 -48.65 31.72
CA LEU A 6 -35.72 -49.71 30.80
C LEU A 6 -36.15 -49.20 29.41
N ARG A 7 -35.32 -48.41 28.70
CA ARG A 7 -35.55 -48.06 27.27
C ARG A 7 -34.28 -47.85 26.42
N LYS A 8 -33.15 -48.45 26.78
CA LYS A 8 -31.92 -48.43 25.95
C LYS A 8 -31.23 -49.79 25.91
N ALA A 9 -31.90 -50.74 25.26
CA ALA A 9 -31.45 -52.08 24.82
C ALA A 9 -32.75 -52.75 24.35
N LEU A 10 -32.89 -53.42 23.21
CA LEU A 10 -31.96 -53.96 22.24
C LEU A 10 -32.83 -54.48 21.06
N CYS A 11 -32.20 -54.60 19.91
CA CYS A 11 -32.52 -55.54 18.82
C CYS A 11 -33.53 -55.11 17.73
N VAL A 12 -33.10 -54.82 16.50
CA VAL A 12 -32.51 -55.73 15.45
C VAL A 12 -33.67 -56.42 14.70
N VAL A 13 -33.81 -56.46 13.37
CA VAL A 13 -33.05 -56.08 12.16
C VAL A 13 -34.00 -56.34 10.95
N LEU A 14 -33.63 -55.88 9.73
CA LEU A 14 -34.17 -56.18 8.37
C LEU A 14 -35.35 -55.29 7.95
N VAL A 15 -35.34 -54.53 6.85
CA VAL A 15 -34.79 -54.71 5.48
C VAL A 15 -34.55 -53.30 4.88
N ALA A 16 -33.30 -52.92 4.58
CA ALA A 16 -32.70 -52.86 3.23
C ALA A 16 -33.48 -52.02 2.18
N SER A 17 -32.96 -50.84 1.81
CA SER A 17 -32.65 -50.46 0.42
C SER A 17 -32.29 -48.97 0.26
N LEU A 18 -31.06 -48.75 -0.25
CA LEU A 18 -30.61 -47.64 -1.10
C LEU A 18 -30.48 -46.23 -0.50
N LEU A 19 -29.31 -45.99 0.11
CA LEU A 19 -28.64 -44.68 0.07
C LEU A 19 -27.17 -44.93 -0.24
N GLU A 20 -26.85 -44.92 -1.53
CA GLU A 20 -25.48 -44.86 -2.03
C GLU A 20 -25.00 -43.40 -1.98
N PRO A 21 -23.81 -43.10 -1.42
CA PRO A 21 -23.09 -41.90 -1.80
C PRO A 21 -22.53 -42.13 -3.21
N SER A 22 -23.08 -41.44 -4.20
CA SER A 22 -22.56 -41.47 -5.56
C SER A 22 -21.13 -40.92 -5.58
N PHE A 23 -20.16 -41.83 -5.56
CA PHE A 23 -18.83 -41.59 -6.11
C PHE A 23 -18.98 -41.50 -7.63
N CYS A 24 -18.82 -40.30 -8.17
CA CYS A 24 -18.63 -40.12 -9.61
C CYS A 24 -17.12 -40.05 -9.89
N PRO A 25 -16.57 -40.92 -10.76
CA PRO A 25 -15.18 -40.85 -11.16
C PRO A 25 -14.98 -39.81 -12.27
N ALA A 26 -13.83 -39.13 -12.21
CA ALA A 26 -13.08 -38.53 -13.31
C ALA A 26 -13.84 -37.66 -14.33
N GLN A 27 -13.63 -36.35 -14.22
CA GLN A 27 -13.22 -35.54 -15.36
C GLN A 27 -12.30 -34.42 -14.86
N GLN A 28 -10.98 -34.66 -14.95
CA GLN A 28 -10.01 -33.58 -14.93
C GLN A 28 -10.27 -32.71 -16.15
N LEU A 29 -10.88 -31.56 -15.93
CA LEU A 29 -10.76 -30.43 -16.85
C LEU A 29 -9.31 -29.98 -16.78
N THR A 30 -8.52 -30.46 -17.74
CA THR A 30 -7.22 -29.90 -18.08
C THR A 30 -7.42 -28.44 -18.45
N THR A 31 -7.14 -27.56 -17.50
CA THR A 31 -6.80 -26.18 -17.81
C THR A 31 -5.49 -26.22 -18.60
N PRO A 32 -5.40 -25.58 -19.78
CA PRO A 32 -4.12 -25.42 -20.44
C PRO A 32 -3.25 -24.55 -19.52
N ALA A 33 -2.13 -25.11 -19.10
CA ALA A 33 -1.04 -24.35 -18.51
C ALA A 33 -0.70 -23.17 -19.43
N PRO A 34 -0.35 -21.98 -18.90
CA PRO A 34 0.29 -20.98 -19.73
C PRO A 34 1.53 -21.61 -20.36
N SER A 35 1.53 -21.62 -21.69
CA SER A 35 2.60 -22.11 -22.54
C SER A 35 3.93 -21.52 -22.07
N THR A 36 4.79 -22.41 -21.55
CA THR A 36 6.22 -22.22 -21.49
C THR A 36 6.77 -22.23 -22.92
N ALA A 37 6.77 -21.07 -23.55
CA ALA A 37 7.75 -20.80 -24.59
C ALA A 37 9.14 -20.76 -23.93
N PRO A 38 10.13 -21.50 -24.42
CA PRO A 38 11.50 -21.30 -23.98
C PRO A 38 11.93 -19.91 -24.46
N LEU A 39 12.01 -18.97 -23.52
CA LEU A 39 12.89 -17.82 -23.69
C LEU A 39 14.26 -18.39 -24.05
N ALA A 40 14.74 -18.01 -25.24
CA ALA A 40 16.11 -18.23 -25.67
C ALA A 40 17.05 -17.96 -24.49
N PRO A 41 18.14 -18.72 -24.30
CA PRO A 41 19.10 -18.42 -23.26
C PRO A 41 19.60 -17.00 -23.51
N GLY A 42 19.05 -16.06 -22.73
CA GLY A 42 19.62 -14.75 -22.56
C GLY A 42 21.08 -15.02 -22.24
N ARG A 43 21.97 -14.43 -23.04
CA ARG A 43 23.39 -14.40 -22.74
C ARG A 43 23.52 -14.28 -21.23
N PRO A 44 24.29 -15.14 -20.54
CA PRO A 44 24.66 -14.80 -19.19
C PRO A 44 25.23 -13.38 -19.30
N VAL A 45 24.52 -12.43 -18.68
CA VAL A 45 25.20 -11.26 -18.15
C VAL A 45 26.15 -11.91 -17.20
N THR A 46 27.36 -12.16 -17.68
CA THR A 46 28.50 -12.48 -16.86
C THR A 46 28.42 -11.45 -15.76
N ALA A 47 27.99 -11.88 -14.57
CA ALA A 47 28.47 -11.29 -13.33
C ALA A 47 29.95 -11.02 -13.61
N PRO A 48 30.47 -9.80 -13.37
CA PRO A 48 31.88 -9.57 -13.55
C PRO A 48 32.55 -10.68 -12.77
N THR A 49 33.10 -11.65 -13.50
CA THR A 49 33.96 -12.66 -12.95
C THR A 49 34.94 -11.81 -12.19
N THR A 50 34.99 -11.97 -10.89
CA THR A 50 36.07 -11.46 -10.07
C THR A 50 37.31 -12.08 -10.69
N SER A 51 37.85 -11.38 -11.68
CA SER A 51 39.22 -11.51 -12.09
C SER A 51 39.97 -11.33 -10.80
N GLY A 52 40.53 -12.44 -10.29
CA GLY A 52 41.62 -12.35 -9.32
C GLY A 52 42.59 -11.29 -9.82
N PRO A 53 43.21 -10.52 -8.91
CA PRO A 53 43.83 -9.27 -9.28
C PRO A 53 44.83 -9.52 -10.40
N ALA A 54 44.52 -8.98 -11.59
CA ALA A 54 45.55 -8.63 -12.53
C ALA A 54 46.59 -7.84 -11.73
N GLY A 55 47.87 -8.17 -11.85
CA GLY A 55 48.98 -7.54 -11.14
C GLY A 55 49.15 -6.07 -11.52
N GLY A 56 48.12 -5.28 -11.24
CA GLY A 56 48.00 -3.86 -11.49
C GLY A 56 48.46 -3.13 -10.25
N ARG A 57 49.42 -2.23 -10.46
CA ARG A 57 49.91 -1.29 -9.45
C ARG A 57 48.71 -0.52 -8.90
N ILE A 58 48.45 -0.65 -7.60
CA ILE A 58 47.37 0.07 -6.94
C ILE A 58 47.96 1.43 -6.53
N MET A 59 47.26 2.51 -6.84
CA MET A 59 47.54 3.83 -6.27
C MET A 59 46.48 4.13 -5.22
N PRO A 60 46.77 3.90 -3.93
CA PRO A 60 45.89 4.30 -2.85
C PRO A 60 45.63 5.81 -2.89
N GLY A 61 44.45 6.22 -2.43
CA GLY A 61 44.12 7.63 -2.27
C GLY A 61 45.07 8.34 -1.27
N PRO A 62 45.04 9.69 -1.24
CA PRO A 62 45.93 10.49 -0.39
C PRO A 62 45.79 10.22 1.11
N ASP A 63 44.66 9.65 1.53
CA ASP A 63 44.37 9.32 2.92
C ASP A 63 44.98 7.98 3.39
N TYR A 64 45.47 7.16 2.46
CA TYR A 64 46.14 5.91 2.81
C TYR A 64 47.44 6.19 3.55
N ARG A 65 47.70 5.37 4.57
CA ARG A 65 48.92 5.43 5.37
C ARG A 65 49.63 4.09 5.30
N LEU A 66 50.88 4.12 4.88
CA LEU A 66 51.73 2.95 4.79
C LEU A 66 51.94 2.34 6.17
N GLY A 67 52.05 1.03 6.25
CA GLY A 67 52.32 0.34 7.50
C GLY A 67 52.70 -1.12 7.29
N PRO A 68 52.99 -1.83 8.39
CA PRO A 68 53.57 -3.17 8.35
C PRO A 68 52.76 -4.14 7.48
N GLY A 69 53.45 -4.89 6.63
CA GLY A 69 52.85 -5.85 5.70
C GLY A 69 52.46 -5.27 4.34
N ASP A 70 52.56 -3.95 4.13
CA ASP A 70 52.38 -3.37 2.80
C ASP A 70 53.52 -3.79 1.86
N THR A 71 53.18 -4.22 0.65
CA THR A 71 54.17 -4.51 -0.39
C THR A 71 54.26 -3.34 -1.35
N LEU A 72 55.45 -2.75 -1.43
CA LEU A 72 55.78 -1.59 -2.24
C LEU A 72 56.66 -2.00 -3.40
N GLU A 73 56.43 -1.40 -4.55
CA GLU A 73 57.32 -1.47 -5.70
C GLU A 73 58.09 -0.15 -5.79
N VAL A 74 59.41 -0.24 -5.65
CA VAL A 74 60.36 0.85 -5.83
C VAL A 74 61.03 0.65 -7.17
N GLN A 75 60.80 1.57 -8.10
CA GLN A 75 61.45 1.57 -9.40
C GLN A 75 62.46 2.72 -9.44
N ILE A 76 63.72 2.41 -9.71
CA ILE A 76 64.81 3.38 -9.83
C ILE A 76 65.24 3.36 -11.30
N ALA A 77 64.92 4.42 -12.05
CA ALA A 77 65.32 4.56 -13.44
C ALA A 77 66.58 5.42 -13.53
N GLY A 78 67.70 4.81 -13.92
CA GLY A 78 68.95 5.47 -14.24
C GLY A 78 69.02 5.89 -15.72
N ARG A 79 70.22 6.20 -16.21
CA ARG A 79 70.43 6.58 -17.61
C ARG A 79 70.45 5.39 -18.57
N LEU A 80 70.77 4.19 -18.09
CA LEU A 80 70.98 2.99 -18.91
C LEU A 80 70.17 1.79 -18.43
N ASP A 81 69.74 1.81 -17.18
CA ASP A 81 69.14 0.71 -16.45
C ASP A 81 67.90 1.15 -15.65
N ILE A 82 66.98 0.20 -15.45
CA ILE A 82 65.79 0.38 -14.61
C ILE A 82 65.76 -0.77 -13.62
N ASP A 83 66.05 -0.46 -12.36
CA ASP A 83 65.95 -1.44 -11.28
C ASP A 83 64.55 -1.41 -10.68
N ARG A 84 64.00 -2.60 -10.40
CA ARG A 84 62.70 -2.76 -9.75
C ARG A 84 62.87 -3.62 -8.50
N PHE A 85 62.48 -3.07 -7.36
CA PHE A 85 62.52 -3.74 -6.08
C PHE A 85 61.11 -3.88 -5.53
N GLN A 86 60.68 -5.12 -5.28
CA GLN A 86 59.50 -5.37 -4.46
C GLN A 86 59.95 -5.54 -3.01
N VAL A 87 59.50 -4.62 -2.16
CA VAL A 87 59.89 -4.53 -0.77
C VAL A 87 58.66 -4.56 0.12
N VAL A 88 58.75 -5.27 1.22
CA VAL A 88 57.67 -5.33 2.23
C VAL A 88 58.02 -4.38 3.36
N VAL A 89 57.04 -3.60 3.82
CA VAL A 89 57.16 -2.78 5.01
C VAL A 89 57.24 -3.70 6.22
N ASP A 90 58.36 -3.67 6.93
CA ASP A 90 58.61 -4.52 8.08
C ASP A 90 57.78 -4.08 9.32
N PRO A 91 57.76 -4.86 10.41
CA PRO A 91 57.05 -4.50 11.65
C PRO A 91 57.52 -3.20 12.31
N THR A 92 58.74 -2.75 12.02
CA THR A 92 59.27 -1.46 12.50
C THR A 92 58.81 -0.29 11.63
N GLY A 93 58.17 -0.57 10.49
CA GLY A 93 57.71 0.41 9.53
C GLY A 93 58.77 0.85 8.51
N ALA A 94 59.85 0.08 8.36
CA ALA A 94 60.90 0.40 7.39
C ALA A 94 60.81 -0.49 6.14
N ILE A 95 61.40 0.00 5.04
CA ILE A 95 61.65 -0.79 3.83
C ILE A 95 63.15 -0.91 3.60
N SER A 96 63.58 -2.09 3.16
CA SER A 96 64.97 -2.34 2.79
C SER A 96 65.11 -2.34 1.27
N VAL A 97 65.76 -1.31 0.73
CA VAL A 97 65.98 -1.16 -0.72
C VAL A 97 67.49 -1.12 -0.96
N PRO A 98 68.15 -2.20 -1.39
CA PRO A 98 69.56 -2.15 -1.80
C PRO A 98 69.74 -1.32 -3.08
N PRO A 99 70.74 -0.42 -3.19
CA PRO A 99 71.80 -0.08 -2.23
C PRO A 99 71.45 1.06 -1.23
N LEU A 100 70.21 1.56 -1.21
CA LEU A 100 69.75 2.67 -0.35
C LEU A 100 69.72 2.34 1.15
N GLY A 101 69.64 1.05 1.48
CA GLY A 101 69.54 0.54 2.85
C GLY A 101 68.11 0.61 3.39
N SER A 102 67.98 0.73 4.72
CA SER A 102 66.69 0.82 5.40
C SER A 102 66.15 2.25 5.39
N ILE A 103 64.86 2.42 5.05
CA ILE A 103 64.17 3.70 4.95
C ILE A 103 62.85 3.63 5.72
N GLN A 104 62.64 4.54 6.66
CA GLN A 104 61.40 4.61 7.44
C GLN A 104 60.25 5.16 6.59
N VAL A 105 59.20 4.36 6.40
CA VAL A 105 58.01 4.73 5.61
C VAL A 105 56.68 4.51 6.32
N GLY A 106 56.66 3.77 7.44
CA GLY A 106 55.48 3.48 8.24
C GLY A 106 54.84 4.75 8.79
N GLY A 107 53.52 4.82 8.71
CA GLY A 107 52.71 5.97 9.11
C GLY A 107 52.68 7.13 8.11
N LEU A 108 53.49 7.09 7.04
CA LEU A 108 53.53 8.15 6.03
C LEU A 108 52.46 7.96 4.95
N GLY A 109 52.02 9.06 4.35
CA GLY A 109 51.32 9.02 3.08
C GLY A 109 52.25 8.62 1.93
N LEU A 110 51.70 8.14 0.81
CA LEU A 110 52.50 7.67 -0.33
C LEU A 110 53.43 8.75 -0.90
N LEU A 111 52.96 10.00 -0.97
CA LEU A 111 53.75 11.16 -1.42
C LEU A 111 54.91 11.47 -0.47
N GLU A 112 54.67 11.38 0.84
CA GLU A 112 55.69 11.64 1.87
C GLU A 112 56.76 10.55 1.87
N ALA A 113 56.33 9.29 1.72
CA ALA A 113 57.23 8.16 1.56
C ALA A 113 58.05 8.28 0.27
N HIS A 114 57.42 8.64 -0.86
CA HIS A 114 58.12 8.88 -2.13
C HIS A 114 59.22 9.95 -1.98
N ARG A 115 58.90 11.11 -1.37
CA ARG A 115 59.89 12.16 -1.09
C ARG A 115 61.06 11.67 -0.24
N ARG A 116 60.77 10.87 0.78
CA ARG A 116 61.80 10.30 1.66
C ARG A 116 62.70 9.31 0.94
N VAL A 117 62.15 8.47 0.08
CA VAL A 117 62.91 7.53 -0.75
C VAL A 117 63.75 8.29 -1.79
N VAL A 118 63.19 9.31 -2.47
CA VAL A 118 63.93 10.17 -3.41
C VAL A 118 65.09 10.87 -2.71
N GLN A 119 64.87 11.43 -1.52
CA GLN A 119 65.91 12.08 -0.73
C GLN A 119 67.04 11.10 -0.41
N ARG A 120 66.72 9.87 -0.01
CA ARG A 120 67.73 8.83 0.23
C ARG A 120 68.45 8.42 -1.07
N ALA A 121 67.71 8.25 -2.16
CA ALA A 121 68.25 7.86 -3.46
C ALA A 121 69.24 8.88 -4.02
N SER A 122 68.98 10.18 -3.85
CA SER A 122 69.87 11.25 -4.31
C SER A 122 71.26 11.23 -3.66
N THR A 123 71.40 10.61 -2.48
CA THR A 123 72.70 10.45 -1.80
C THR A 123 73.58 9.37 -2.42
N VAL A 124 72.98 8.44 -3.18
CA VAL A 124 73.66 7.29 -3.79
C VAL A 124 73.72 7.42 -5.32
N PHE A 125 72.66 7.94 -5.95
CA PHE A 125 72.52 8.08 -7.39
C PHE A 125 72.43 9.55 -7.81
N ARG A 126 73.27 9.97 -8.77
CA ARG A 126 73.39 11.38 -9.20
C ARG A 126 72.33 11.80 -10.23
N PHE A 127 71.72 10.85 -10.93
CA PHE A 127 70.68 11.04 -11.95
C PHE A 127 69.75 9.81 -11.97
N ALA A 128 68.83 9.74 -11.02
CA ALA A 128 67.86 8.65 -10.93
C ALA A 128 66.45 9.19 -10.70
N ASP A 129 65.52 8.73 -11.53
CA ASP A 129 64.08 8.95 -11.33
C ASP A 129 63.50 7.79 -10.52
N VAL A 130 63.06 8.09 -9.31
CA VAL A 130 62.48 7.10 -8.40
C VAL A 130 60.96 7.18 -8.47
N THR A 131 60.33 6.02 -8.70
CA THR A 131 58.89 5.84 -8.61
C THR A 131 58.56 4.87 -7.48
N LEU A 132 57.62 5.24 -6.62
CA LEU A 132 57.12 4.41 -5.54
C LEU A 132 55.63 4.12 -5.77
N SER A 133 55.24 2.85 -5.77
CA SER A 133 53.83 2.43 -5.89
C SER A 133 53.50 1.30 -4.93
N VAL A 134 52.23 1.18 -4.53
CA VAL A 134 51.77 0.05 -3.71
C VAL A 134 51.44 -1.12 -4.64
N SER A 135 52.19 -2.20 -4.52
CA SER A 135 51.94 -3.43 -5.28
C SER A 135 50.80 -4.22 -4.65
N ALA A 136 50.84 -4.40 -3.33
CA ALA A 136 49.78 -5.07 -2.59
C ALA A 136 49.60 -4.39 -1.22
N PRO A 137 48.41 -3.86 -0.91
CA PRO A 137 48.11 -3.35 0.43
C PRO A 137 48.04 -4.50 1.44
N ARG A 138 48.37 -4.22 2.70
CA ARG A 138 48.27 -5.19 3.79
C ARG A 138 46.83 -5.69 3.99
N THR A 139 46.70 -6.93 4.43
CA THR A 139 45.44 -7.53 4.85
C THR A 139 45.23 -7.29 6.35
N LEU A 140 44.01 -6.96 6.73
CA LEU A 140 43.57 -6.66 8.08
C LEU A 140 42.53 -7.66 8.52
N GLU A 141 42.53 -8.01 9.79
CA GLU A 141 41.49 -8.84 10.40
C GLU A 141 40.45 -7.94 11.07
N VAL A 142 39.18 -8.08 10.68
CA VAL A 142 38.07 -7.27 11.18
C VAL A 142 36.94 -8.19 11.65
N THR A 143 36.32 -7.89 12.78
CA THR A 143 35.22 -8.69 13.33
C THR A 143 33.89 -7.98 13.11
N LEU A 144 32.92 -8.67 12.52
CA LEU A 144 31.56 -8.19 12.30
C LEU A 144 30.56 -8.96 13.16
N SER A 145 29.63 -8.25 13.76
CA SER A 145 28.58 -8.82 14.62
C SER A 145 27.28 -8.04 14.53
N GLY A 146 26.18 -8.65 14.99
CA GLY A 146 24.85 -8.04 15.01
C GLY A 146 24.04 -8.35 13.75
N GLU A 147 23.22 -7.39 13.31
CA GLU A 147 22.24 -7.53 12.23
C GLU A 147 22.87 -7.39 10.83
N VAL A 148 23.78 -8.29 10.50
CA VAL A 148 24.40 -8.44 9.18
C VAL A 148 24.10 -9.84 8.62
N GLU A 149 24.10 -9.98 7.30
CA GLU A 149 23.78 -11.27 6.64
C GLU A 149 24.78 -12.39 7.02
N ARG A 150 26.07 -12.07 7.13
CA ARG A 150 27.12 -13.03 7.51
C ARG A 150 28.03 -12.45 8.60
N PRO A 151 27.65 -12.58 9.89
CA PRO A 151 28.51 -12.17 10.99
C PRO A 151 29.73 -13.10 11.11
N GLY A 152 30.82 -12.58 11.65
CA GLY A 152 32.07 -13.32 11.81
C GLY A 152 33.30 -12.45 11.56
N THR A 153 34.46 -13.10 11.57
CA THR A 153 35.73 -12.44 11.25
C THR A 153 35.99 -12.48 9.74
N LEU A 154 36.38 -11.35 9.18
CA LEU A 154 36.75 -11.19 7.78
C LEU A 154 38.18 -10.69 7.64
N THR A 155 38.89 -11.22 6.65
CA THR A 155 40.19 -10.70 6.22
C THR A 155 39.99 -9.79 5.02
N VAL A 156 40.31 -8.51 5.20
CA VAL A 156 40.02 -7.45 4.21
C VAL A 156 41.27 -6.65 3.88
N SER A 157 41.32 -6.03 2.71
CA SER A 157 42.40 -5.10 2.37
C SER A 157 42.33 -3.83 3.21
N ALA A 158 43.49 -3.27 3.60
CA ALA A 158 43.59 -1.98 4.27
C ALA A 158 43.05 -0.78 3.47
N LEU A 159 42.68 -0.98 2.20
CA LEU A 159 42.01 0.03 1.38
C LEU A 159 40.48 0.04 1.53
N ARG A 160 39.90 -0.96 2.20
CA ARG A 160 38.44 -1.02 2.41
C ARG A 160 38.00 -0.04 3.49
N ARG A 161 36.79 0.50 3.33
CA ARG A 161 36.10 1.27 4.37
C ARG A 161 34.99 0.44 4.99
N LEU A 162 34.44 0.96 6.07
CA LEU A 162 33.41 0.31 6.87
C LEU A 162 32.25 -0.22 6.03
N HIS A 163 31.73 0.60 5.09
CA HIS A 163 30.57 0.20 4.30
C HIS A 163 30.87 -0.98 3.37
N GLU A 164 32.05 -1.02 2.74
CA GLU A 164 32.42 -2.10 1.83
C GLU A 164 32.56 -3.40 2.59
N VAL A 165 33.08 -3.36 3.82
CA VAL A 165 33.21 -4.57 4.64
C VAL A 165 31.84 -5.12 5.05
N ILE A 166 30.87 -4.25 5.35
CA ILE A 166 29.48 -4.68 5.60
C ILE A 166 28.85 -5.26 4.34
N LEU A 167 29.11 -4.69 3.16
CA LEU A 167 28.65 -5.24 1.89
C LEU A 167 29.31 -6.59 1.55
N ASP A 168 30.60 -6.75 1.83
CA ASP A 168 31.33 -8.01 1.66
C ASP A 168 30.73 -9.10 2.58
N ALA A 169 30.19 -8.71 3.75
CA ALA A 169 29.41 -9.59 4.63
C ALA A 169 27.98 -9.89 4.15
N GLY A 170 27.55 -9.35 2.99
CA GLY A 170 26.22 -9.51 2.42
C GLY A 170 25.24 -8.36 2.71
N GLY A 171 25.67 -7.34 3.45
CA GLY A 171 24.86 -6.19 3.82
C GLY A 171 24.20 -6.30 5.19
N VAL A 172 23.47 -5.24 5.55
CA VAL A 172 22.67 -5.15 6.78
C VAL A 172 21.33 -5.85 6.54
N THR A 173 20.87 -6.65 7.52
CA THR A 173 19.56 -7.32 7.42
C THR A 173 18.42 -6.29 7.46
N PRO A 174 17.19 -6.64 7.05
CA PRO A 174 16.03 -5.73 7.18
C PRO A 174 15.71 -5.28 8.62
N ARG A 175 16.28 -5.98 9.62
CA ARG A 175 16.13 -5.70 11.04
C ARG A 175 17.30 -4.91 11.61
N GLY A 176 18.35 -4.64 10.83
CA GLY A 176 19.53 -3.92 11.30
C GLY A 176 19.40 -2.41 11.17
N GLY A 177 20.05 -1.71 12.10
CA GLY A 177 20.11 -0.26 12.12
C GLY A 177 21.36 0.25 11.41
N VAL A 178 21.17 1.22 10.50
CA VAL A 178 22.28 1.81 9.70
C VAL A 178 22.73 3.17 10.22
N ARG A 179 21.96 3.79 11.12
CA ARG A 179 22.27 5.13 11.64
C ARG A 179 23.19 5.14 12.85
N ARG A 180 23.38 3.98 13.49
CA ARG A 180 24.04 3.84 14.80
C ARG A 180 24.99 2.64 14.83
N VAL A 181 25.83 2.50 13.80
CA VAL A 181 26.77 1.38 13.74
C VAL A 181 27.90 1.63 14.75
N HIS A 182 28.12 0.68 15.64
CA HIS A 182 29.17 0.78 16.65
C HIS A 182 30.48 0.24 16.11
N VAL A 183 31.51 1.07 16.17
CA VAL A 183 32.86 0.73 15.72
C VAL A 183 33.83 0.85 16.88
N SER A 184 34.45 -0.27 17.25
CA SER A 184 35.49 -0.31 18.28
C SER A 184 36.87 -0.46 17.63
N ARG A 185 37.78 0.45 18.00
CA ARG A 185 39.19 0.47 17.55
C ARG A 185 40.13 0.57 18.74
N ARG A 186 41.44 0.48 18.48
CA ARG A 186 42.48 0.77 19.49
C ARG A 186 42.42 2.21 20.01
N SER A 187 41.99 3.16 19.18
CA SER A 187 41.85 4.58 19.56
C SER A 187 40.62 4.88 20.42
N GLY A 188 39.66 3.97 20.48
CA GLY A 188 38.38 4.15 21.17
C GLY A 188 37.18 3.65 20.37
N ASP A 189 36.01 3.74 20.99
CA ASP A 189 34.73 3.39 20.40
C ASP A 189 34.10 4.63 19.75
N THR A 190 33.46 4.45 18.60
CA THR A 190 32.80 5.53 17.86
C THR A 190 31.51 5.00 17.22
N GLU A 191 30.50 5.85 17.16
CA GLU A 191 29.24 5.56 16.47
C GLU A 191 29.27 6.18 15.07
N VAL A 192 28.80 5.41 14.09
CA VAL A 192 28.84 5.79 12.67
C VAL A 192 27.44 5.74 12.07
N ASP A 193 27.03 6.84 11.43
CA ASP A 193 25.75 6.98 10.73
C ASP A 193 25.94 6.68 9.24
N LEU A 194 25.88 5.39 8.88
CA LEU A 194 26.06 4.95 7.49
C LEU A 194 24.99 5.50 6.55
N LEU A 195 23.79 5.81 7.06
CA LEU A 195 22.74 6.42 6.24
C LEU A 195 23.15 7.81 5.71
N ARG A 196 23.94 8.57 6.47
CA ARG A 196 24.53 9.84 5.98
C ARG A 196 25.51 9.60 4.85
N PHE A 197 26.35 8.57 4.95
CA PHE A 197 27.22 8.18 3.85
C PHE A 197 26.41 7.76 2.62
N GLU A 198 25.41 6.90 2.79
CA GLU A 198 24.58 6.38 1.70
C GLU A 198 23.79 7.48 0.97
N LEU A 199 23.23 8.45 1.70
CA LEU A 199 22.37 9.48 1.12
C LEU A 199 23.10 10.77 0.74
N ARG A 200 24.19 11.12 1.42
CA ARG A 200 24.93 12.39 1.23
C ARG A 200 26.36 12.21 0.75
N GLY A 201 26.88 10.98 0.69
CA GLY A 201 28.28 10.73 0.35
C GLY A 201 29.26 11.22 1.43
N ASP A 202 28.80 11.35 2.68
CA ASP A 202 29.63 11.82 3.79
C ASP A 202 30.69 10.77 4.18
N LEU A 203 31.91 10.94 3.66
CA LEU A 203 33.03 10.03 3.92
C LEU A 203 33.49 10.04 5.39
N SER A 204 33.12 11.04 6.18
CA SER A 204 33.40 11.03 7.64
C SER A 204 32.64 9.92 8.35
N GLN A 205 31.49 9.53 7.79
CA GLN A 205 30.66 8.42 8.26
C GLN A 205 30.98 7.10 7.57
N ASN A 206 32.07 7.02 6.82
CA ASN A 206 32.52 5.78 6.22
C ASN A 206 34.06 5.66 6.32
N PRO A 207 34.59 5.51 7.53
CA PRO A 207 36.03 5.48 7.77
C PRO A 207 36.70 4.21 7.22
N PHE A 208 38.01 4.30 6.92
CA PHE A 208 38.82 3.12 6.58
C PHE A 208 38.83 2.10 7.72
N VAL A 209 38.96 0.83 7.36
CA VAL A 209 39.08 -0.24 8.35
C VAL A 209 40.48 -0.32 8.93
N GLU A 210 40.55 -0.67 10.20
CA GLU A 210 41.79 -0.84 10.95
C GLU A 210 41.95 -2.28 11.40
N ASP A 211 43.20 -2.67 11.64
CA ASP A 211 43.50 -4.00 12.16
C ASP A 211 42.88 -4.22 13.55
N GLY A 212 42.15 -5.32 13.72
CA GLY A 212 41.42 -5.65 14.95
C GLY A 212 40.15 -4.81 15.17
N MET A 213 39.69 -4.07 14.16
CA MET A 213 38.45 -3.30 14.25
C MET A 213 37.25 -4.23 14.46
N ARG A 214 36.41 -3.90 15.45
CA ARG A 214 35.14 -4.61 15.71
C ARG A 214 34.00 -3.73 15.28
N ILE A 215 33.15 -4.26 14.40
CA ILE A 215 31.99 -3.60 13.83
C ILE A 215 30.76 -4.32 14.37
N HIS A 216 29.91 -3.60 15.06
CA HIS A 216 28.65 -4.11 15.59
C HIS A 216 27.49 -3.33 14.97
N VAL A 217 26.65 -4.02 14.22
CA VAL A 217 25.43 -3.46 13.63
C VAL A 217 24.26 -3.76 14.58
N PRO A 218 23.73 -2.76 15.29
CA PRO A 218 22.63 -3.00 16.24
C PRO A 218 21.33 -3.32 15.50
N PRO A 219 20.30 -3.81 16.21
CA PRO A 219 18.95 -3.84 15.66
C PRO A 219 18.43 -2.44 15.34
N LYS A 220 17.53 -2.38 14.35
CA LYS A 220 16.87 -1.17 13.87
C LYS A 220 16.20 -0.46 15.03
N GLY A 221 16.55 0.81 15.21
CA GLY A 221 16.02 1.64 16.28
C GLY A 221 14.59 2.11 16.04
N ALA A 222 14.16 3.06 16.86
CA ALA A 222 12.92 3.78 16.64
C ALA A 222 12.92 4.44 15.26
N SER A 223 11.79 4.32 14.55
CA SER A 223 11.64 4.81 13.19
C SER A 223 10.45 5.76 13.06
N VAL A 224 10.49 6.56 12.01
CA VAL A 224 9.39 7.41 11.53
C VAL A 224 9.13 7.14 10.06
N THR A 225 7.90 7.37 9.63
CA THR A 225 7.48 7.17 8.25
C THR A 225 7.29 8.51 7.55
N LEU A 226 7.95 8.71 6.42
CA LEU A 226 7.79 9.89 5.56
C LEU A 226 7.05 9.49 4.28
N THR A 227 5.94 10.16 3.98
CA THR A 227 5.09 9.87 2.81
C THR A 227 4.65 11.14 2.09
N GLY A 228 4.22 10.97 0.83
CA GLY A 228 3.74 12.07 0.00
C GLY A 228 4.87 12.81 -0.71
N ALA A 229 4.79 14.13 -0.79
CA ALA A 229 5.65 15.02 -1.57
C ALA A 229 7.00 15.33 -0.89
N VAL A 230 7.70 14.27 -0.49
CA VAL A 230 9.09 14.31 -0.02
C VAL A 230 10.01 13.75 -1.09
N ARG A 231 11.30 14.13 -1.12
CA ARG A 231 12.21 13.63 -2.18
C ARG A 231 12.45 12.14 -2.12
N ARG A 232 12.52 11.58 -0.92
CA ARG A 232 12.72 10.16 -0.67
C ARG A 232 11.70 9.71 0.37
N PRO A 233 10.51 9.27 -0.05
CA PRO A 233 9.54 8.68 0.87
C PRO A 233 10.05 7.34 1.36
N GLY A 234 9.76 7.02 2.61
CA GLY A 234 10.25 5.80 3.24
C GLY A 234 10.18 5.84 4.76
N GLU A 235 10.57 4.73 5.36
CA GLU A 235 10.74 4.61 6.80
C GLU A 235 12.20 4.87 7.17
N TYR A 236 12.43 5.76 8.12
CA TYR A 236 13.76 6.17 8.55
C TYR A 236 13.91 6.04 10.06
N GLU A 237 15.06 5.52 10.50
CA GLU A 237 15.42 5.53 11.91
C GLU A 237 15.62 6.96 12.43
N ILE A 238 15.21 7.20 13.66
CA ILE A 238 15.36 8.50 14.32
C ILE A 238 16.84 8.69 14.66
N GLY A 239 17.42 9.80 14.17
CA GLY A 239 18.78 10.20 14.51
C GLY A 239 18.91 10.71 15.96
N PRO A 240 20.14 10.90 16.45
CA PRO A 240 20.39 11.33 17.83
C PRO A 240 19.78 12.69 18.20
N SER A 241 19.52 13.57 17.22
CA SER A 241 18.86 14.86 17.45
C SER A 241 17.33 14.79 17.47
N ALA A 242 16.73 13.65 17.08
CA ALA A 242 15.29 13.46 16.92
C ALA A 242 14.56 14.60 16.16
N SER A 243 15.25 15.33 15.29
CA SER A 243 14.72 16.54 14.66
C SER A 243 14.11 16.25 13.29
N LEU A 244 12.89 16.73 13.07
CA LEU A 244 12.20 16.65 11.78
C LEU A 244 13.00 17.34 10.69
N ARG A 245 13.51 18.55 10.97
CA ARG A 245 14.33 19.29 10.03
C ARG A 245 15.60 18.52 9.65
N ALA A 246 16.33 17.98 10.63
CA ALA A 246 17.54 17.21 10.38
C ALA A 246 17.27 15.95 9.54
N LEU A 247 16.13 15.28 9.76
CA LEU A 247 15.72 14.14 8.96
C LEU A 247 15.32 14.55 7.53
N LEU A 248 14.52 15.60 7.38
CA LEU A 248 14.15 16.14 6.07
C LEU A 248 15.38 16.56 5.29
N ASP A 249 16.32 17.26 5.94
CA ASP A 249 17.61 17.61 5.36
C ASP A 249 18.36 16.35 4.93
N LEU A 250 18.44 15.30 5.76
CA LEU A 250 19.11 14.06 5.39
C LEU A 250 18.52 13.42 4.13
N VAL A 251 17.19 13.34 4.02
CA VAL A 251 16.51 12.68 2.89
C VAL A 251 16.45 13.54 1.62
N GLY A 252 16.92 14.79 1.68
CA GLY A 252 17.02 15.72 0.56
C GLY A 252 15.92 16.78 0.51
N GLY A 253 15.09 16.87 1.54
CA GLY A 253 14.03 17.84 1.70
C GLY A 253 12.73 17.44 1.02
N LEU A 254 11.88 18.46 0.81
CA LEU A 254 10.57 18.31 0.19
C LEU A 254 10.70 18.26 -1.35
N SER A 255 9.69 17.70 -2.00
CA SER A 255 9.55 17.76 -3.47
C SER A 255 9.12 19.17 -3.90
N LEU A 256 9.41 19.55 -5.15
CA LEU A 256 9.07 20.88 -5.69
C LEU A 256 7.55 21.11 -5.74
N ALA A 257 6.78 20.04 -5.96
CA ALA A 257 5.32 20.07 -5.98
C ALA A 257 4.76 19.61 -4.63
N SER A 258 5.21 20.22 -3.52
CA SER A 258 4.73 19.93 -2.17
C SER A 258 3.95 21.09 -1.57
N VAL A 259 2.98 20.75 -0.73
CA VAL A 259 2.18 21.73 0.03
C VAL A 259 2.69 21.73 1.47
N GLU A 260 3.59 22.66 1.75
CA GLU A 260 4.30 22.74 3.02
C GLU A 260 3.39 23.11 4.20
N SER A 261 2.30 23.85 3.94
CA SER A 261 1.39 24.38 4.96
C SER A 261 0.32 23.39 5.44
N ASP A 262 0.08 22.29 4.71
CA ASP A 262 -0.93 21.26 5.07
C ASP A 262 -0.28 19.90 5.29
N ALA A 263 0.97 19.88 5.78
CA ALA A 263 1.57 18.62 6.18
C ALA A 263 0.85 18.08 7.43
N ARG A 264 0.77 16.76 7.55
CA ARG A 264 0.07 16.09 8.64
C ARG A 264 1.02 15.15 9.34
N LEU A 265 1.19 15.34 10.63
CA LEU A 265 1.95 14.46 11.49
C LEU A 265 0.98 13.60 12.29
N THR A 266 0.95 12.30 12.00
CA THR A 266 0.19 11.34 12.78
C THR A 266 1.10 10.70 13.83
N ARG A 267 0.75 10.89 15.10
CA ARG A 267 1.45 10.33 16.26
C ARG A 267 0.56 9.30 16.95
N VAL A 268 1.16 8.20 17.40
CA VAL A 268 0.48 7.21 18.23
C VAL A 268 0.82 7.50 19.69
N GLY A 269 -0.14 8.01 20.45
CA GLY A 269 0.02 8.26 21.89
C GLY A 269 0.24 6.96 22.67
N GLY A 270 0.78 7.06 23.89
CA GLY A 270 1.04 5.90 24.75
C GLY A 270 -0.23 5.11 25.13
N ASP A 271 -1.42 5.69 24.95
CA ASP A 271 -2.73 5.05 25.10
C ASP A 271 -3.19 4.28 23.84
N GLY A 272 -2.36 4.25 22.79
CA GLY A 272 -2.65 3.63 21.50
C GLY A 272 -3.54 4.46 20.57
N ARG A 273 -3.95 5.68 20.97
CA ARG A 273 -4.75 6.56 20.12
C ARG A 273 -3.88 7.26 19.10
N LYS A 274 -4.38 7.37 17.87
CA LYS A 274 -3.75 8.14 16.80
C LYS A 274 -4.22 9.58 16.87
N GLU A 275 -3.30 10.50 17.10
CA GLU A 275 -3.53 11.94 16.99
C GLU A 275 -2.92 12.43 15.66
N THR A 276 -3.64 13.26 14.90
CA THR A 276 -3.11 13.86 13.67
C THR A 276 -3.03 15.36 13.85
N LEU A 277 -1.80 15.87 13.88
CA LEU A 277 -1.46 17.26 14.08
C LEU A 277 -1.22 17.91 12.71
N PRO A 278 -1.90 19.02 12.38
CA PRO A 278 -1.52 19.84 11.24
C PRO A 278 -0.17 20.50 11.51
N VAL A 279 0.74 20.44 10.54
CA VAL A 279 2.10 20.96 10.65
C VAL A 279 2.37 21.89 9.48
N ASP A 280 2.74 23.13 9.79
CA ASP A 280 3.30 24.06 8.81
C ASP A 280 4.83 23.84 8.71
N LEU A 281 5.25 23.17 7.63
CA LEU A 281 6.67 22.87 7.40
C LEU A 281 7.50 24.12 7.11
N ARG A 282 6.90 25.24 6.66
CA ARG A 282 7.65 26.50 6.44
C ARG A 282 8.18 27.07 7.75
N ALA A 283 7.39 26.91 8.82
CA ALA A 283 7.76 27.28 10.16
C ALA A 283 8.66 26.20 10.79
N ALA A 284 8.28 24.93 10.69
CA ALA A 284 9.00 23.82 11.35
C ALA A 284 10.44 23.62 10.85
N LEU A 285 10.75 24.04 9.62
CA LEU A 285 12.11 23.99 9.07
C LEU A 285 13.02 25.14 9.53
N LYS A 286 12.53 26.08 10.35
CA LYS A 286 13.30 27.23 10.86
C LYS A 286 13.47 27.15 12.39
N PRO A 287 14.68 27.39 12.93
CA PRO A 287 14.87 27.49 14.37
C PRO A 287 14.02 28.63 14.97
N PRO A 288 13.41 28.48 16.16
CA PRO A 288 13.45 27.33 17.08
C PRO A 288 12.28 26.34 16.91
N ALA A 289 11.43 26.49 15.90
CA ALA A 289 10.16 25.75 15.75
C ALA A 289 10.33 24.30 15.26
N ASP A 290 11.52 23.72 15.42
CA ASP A 290 11.83 22.36 14.96
C ASP A 290 11.06 21.33 15.78
N ILE A 291 10.46 20.36 15.09
CA ILE A 291 9.61 19.35 15.71
C ILE A 291 10.48 18.18 16.14
N SER A 292 10.39 17.82 17.43
CA SER A 292 10.97 16.59 17.94
C SER A 292 10.09 15.40 17.55
N LEU A 293 10.67 14.50 16.76
CA LEU A 293 10.06 13.27 16.29
C LEU A 293 10.04 12.21 17.38
N GLU A 294 8.96 11.43 17.40
CA GLU A 294 8.76 10.30 18.30
C GLU A 294 8.69 8.97 17.52
N PRO A 295 9.02 7.84 18.18
CA PRO A 295 8.91 6.52 17.56
C PRO A 295 7.50 6.26 17.02
N GLY A 296 7.40 5.88 15.74
CA GLY A 296 6.13 5.59 15.08
C GLY A 296 5.41 6.81 14.49
N ASP A 297 5.99 8.01 14.59
CA ASP A 297 5.46 9.19 13.90
C ASP A 297 5.38 8.94 12.38
N ALA A 298 4.27 9.36 11.77
CA ALA A 298 4.05 9.32 10.34
C ALA A 298 3.79 10.72 9.80
N LEU A 299 4.73 11.26 9.01
CA LEU A 299 4.57 12.52 8.31
C LEU A 299 4.02 12.26 6.90
N PHE A 300 2.90 12.88 6.59
CA PHE A 300 2.34 12.95 5.24
C PHE A 300 2.43 14.38 4.72
N VAL A 301 3.10 14.56 3.59
CA VAL A 301 3.18 15.86 2.90
C VAL A 301 2.32 15.78 1.63
N PRO A 302 1.22 16.54 1.52
CA PRO A 302 0.39 16.49 0.32
C PRO A 302 1.15 17.01 -0.91
N PRO A 303 1.04 16.34 -2.08
CA PRO A 303 1.53 16.90 -3.33
C PRO A 303 0.60 18.01 -3.82
N LEU A 304 1.14 18.94 -4.60
CA LEU A 304 0.39 20.07 -5.18
C LEU A 304 -0.80 19.59 -6.02
N SER A 305 -0.72 18.42 -6.64
CA SER A 305 -1.81 17.80 -7.42
C SER A 305 -3.01 17.38 -6.57
N VAL A 306 -2.84 17.11 -5.27
CA VAL A 306 -3.96 16.83 -4.36
C VAL A 306 -4.79 18.09 -4.08
N LEU A 307 -4.24 19.28 -4.37
CA LEU A 307 -4.97 20.56 -4.36
C LEU A 307 -5.57 20.94 -5.73
N GLN A 308 -5.49 20.08 -6.76
CA GLN A 308 -6.46 20.26 -7.84
C GLN A 308 -7.82 19.86 -7.26
N ASP A 309 -8.55 20.87 -6.81
CA ASP A 309 -9.91 20.65 -6.36
C ASP A 309 -10.68 20.06 -7.54
N ILE A 310 -11.31 18.91 -7.36
CA ILE A 310 -12.05 18.23 -8.42
C ILE A 310 -13.51 18.12 -8.05
N VAL A 311 -14.38 18.24 -9.04
CA VAL A 311 -15.80 17.89 -8.94
C VAL A 311 -16.08 16.79 -9.94
N GLU A 312 -16.77 15.75 -9.49
CA GLU A 312 -17.25 14.70 -10.37
C GLU A 312 -18.67 15.02 -10.82
N VAL A 313 -18.89 15.05 -12.14
CA VAL A 313 -20.21 15.24 -12.74
C VAL A 313 -20.63 13.92 -13.36
N ARG A 314 -21.82 13.42 -12.98
CA ARG A 314 -22.34 12.16 -13.49
C ARG A 314 -23.84 12.16 -13.73
N GLY A 315 -24.28 11.39 -14.73
CA GLY A 315 -25.69 11.24 -15.06
C GLY A 315 -26.05 11.83 -16.43
N ALA A 316 -27.27 12.34 -16.57
CA ALA A 316 -27.89 12.75 -17.82
C ALA A 316 -27.41 14.13 -18.31
N PHE A 317 -26.12 14.27 -18.60
CA PHE A 317 -25.53 15.46 -19.22
C PHE A 317 -25.20 15.21 -20.70
N GLY A 318 -25.05 16.30 -21.47
CA GLY A 318 -24.71 16.25 -22.91
C GLY A 318 -23.35 15.62 -23.20
N GLY A 319 -22.40 15.78 -22.27
CA GLY A 319 -21.06 15.23 -22.36
C GLY A 319 -20.11 16.02 -23.25
N THR A 320 -18.83 15.76 -23.04
CA THR A 320 -17.70 16.28 -23.82
C THR A 320 -16.92 15.10 -24.43
N PRO A 321 -15.95 15.33 -25.34
CA PRO A 321 -15.10 14.27 -25.87
C PRO A 321 -14.32 13.49 -24.80
N GLU A 322 -14.09 14.11 -23.63
CA GLU A 322 -13.37 13.53 -22.49
C GLU A 322 -14.31 12.76 -21.53
N SER A 323 -15.63 12.85 -21.73
CA SER A 323 -16.60 12.16 -20.88
C SER A 323 -16.58 10.65 -21.08
N SER A 324 -16.58 9.90 -19.98
CA SER A 324 -16.85 8.46 -20.02
C SER A 324 -18.35 8.22 -20.15
N LYS A 325 -18.80 7.63 -21.26
CA LYS A 325 -20.22 7.34 -21.51
C LYS A 325 -20.63 6.02 -20.85
N THR A 326 -21.77 6.02 -20.17
CA THR A 326 -22.45 4.86 -19.61
C THR A 326 -23.93 4.88 -20.01
N THR A 327 -24.67 3.82 -19.69
CA THR A 327 -26.10 3.70 -20.04
C THR A 327 -26.91 3.39 -18.79
N VAL A 328 -27.90 4.23 -18.49
CA VAL A 328 -28.84 4.05 -17.36
C VAL A 328 -30.25 4.12 -17.90
N ALA A 329 -31.05 3.09 -17.63
CA ALA A 329 -32.42 2.95 -18.14
C ALA A 329 -32.53 3.09 -19.68
N GLY A 330 -31.52 2.61 -20.42
CA GLY A 330 -31.44 2.71 -21.89
C GLY A 330 -31.10 4.10 -22.42
N LYS A 331 -30.87 5.09 -21.54
CA LYS A 331 -30.47 6.46 -21.88
C LYS A 331 -28.98 6.64 -21.61
N THR A 332 -28.29 7.41 -22.45
CA THR A 332 -26.85 7.67 -22.28
C THR A 332 -26.62 8.62 -21.10
N THR A 333 -25.69 8.26 -20.23
CA THR A 333 -25.24 9.11 -19.13
C THR A 333 -23.72 9.23 -19.20
N ILE A 334 -23.15 10.20 -18.51
CA ILE A 334 -21.70 10.40 -18.46
C ILE A 334 -21.17 10.31 -17.04
N VAL A 335 -19.87 10.11 -16.94
CA VAL A 335 -19.06 10.39 -15.75
C VAL A 335 -17.84 11.16 -16.24
N GLN A 336 -17.61 12.36 -15.68
CA GLN A 336 -16.44 13.18 -15.98
C GLN A 336 -15.99 13.92 -14.73
N ARG A 337 -14.67 14.03 -14.55
CA ARG A 337 -14.06 14.84 -13.51
C ARG A 337 -13.59 16.15 -14.10
N PHE A 338 -13.90 17.24 -13.40
CA PHE A 338 -13.57 18.60 -13.81
C PHE A 338 -12.73 19.26 -12.73
N GLU A 339 -11.77 20.09 -13.15
CA GLU A 339 -11.04 20.97 -12.25
C GLU A 339 -11.98 22.06 -11.71
N LEU A 340 -11.92 22.31 -10.40
CA LEU A 340 -12.67 23.32 -9.67
C LEU A 340 -11.83 24.58 -9.53
N ALA A 341 -12.31 25.68 -10.11
CA ALA A 341 -11.76 27.00 -9.91
C ALA A 341 -12.43 27.72 -8.72
N GLN A 342 -11.73 28.69 -8.14
CA GLN A 342 -12.24 29.46 -7.01
C GLN A 342 -13.51 30.21 -7.42
N GLY A 343 -14.62 29.90 -6.73
CA GLY A 343 -15.92 30.54 -6.96
C GLY A 343 -16.83 29.82 -7.95
N ASP A 344 -16.41 28.69 -8.53
CA ASP A 344 -17.27 27.90 -9.40
C ASP A 344 -18.51 27.37 -8.65
N ARG A 345 -19.65 27.37 -9.36
CA ARG A 345 -20.96 26.95 -8.85
C ARG A 345 -21.55 25.83 -9.71
N VAL A 346 -22.66 25.27 -9.25
CA VAL A 346 -23.35 24.17 -9.95
C VAL A 346 -23.57 24.47 -11.43
N ARG A 347 -24.01 25.68 -11.79
CA ARG A 347 -24.26 26.04 -13.20
C ARG A 347 -23.05 25.92 -14.10
N ASP A 348 -21.85 26.23 -13.58
CA ASP A 348 -20.63 26.26 -14.37
C ASP A 348 -20.27 24.84 -14.80
N PHE A 349 -20.46 23.88 -13.90
CA PHE A 349 -20.25 22.46 -14.18
C PHE A 349 -21.36 21.86 -15.04
N VAL A 350 -22.62 22.30 -14.92
CA VAL A 350 -23.68 21.90 -15.86
C VAL A 350 -23.30 22.33 -17.28
N PHE A 351 -22.80 23.55 -17.46
CA PHE A 351 -22.38 24.05 -18.77
C PHE A 351 -21.13 23.33 -19.30
N ARG A 352 -20.09 23.19 -18.47
CA ARG A 352 -18.85 22.46 -18.82
C ARG A 352 -19.10 20.99 -19.14
N ALA A 353 -20.11 20.37 -18.54
CA ALA A 353 -20.56 19.01 -18.85
C ALA A 353 -21.38 18.91 -20.15
N GLY A 354 -21.47 19.97 -20.95
CA GLY A 354 -22.22 19.99 -22.20
C GLY A 354 -23.73 20.24 -22.04
N GLY A 355 -24.15 20.77 -20.88
CA GLY A 355 -25.56 21.02 -20.55
C GLY A 355 -26.30 19.77 -20.05
N ALA A 356 -27.56 19.97 -19.63
CA ALA A 356 -28.44 18.87 -19.27
C ALA A 356 -29.00 18.19 -20.53
N ALA A 357 -29.04 16.85 -20.55
CA ALA A 357 -29.64 16.11 -21.64
C ALA A 357 -31.16 16.32 -21.68
N ALA A 358 -31.78 16.18 -22.86
CA ALA A 358 -33.23 16.39 -23.04
C ALA A 358 -34.10 15.43 -22.20
N TYR A 359 -33.54 14.29 -21.79
CA TYR A 359 -34.19 13.28 -20.95
C TYR A 359 -33.71 13.31 -19.50
N ALA A 360 -33.10 14.43 -19.04
CA ALA A 360 -32.64 14.61 -17.67
C ALA A 360 -33.76 15.10 -16.75
N ASP A 361 -33.82 14.58 -15.52
CA ASP A 361 -34.76 15.04 -14.50
C ASP A 361 -34.16 16.22 -13.73
N LEU A 362 -34.44 17.43 -14.22
CA LEU A 362 -33.85 18.66 -13.72
C LEU A 362 -34.22 18.96 -12.26
N ARG A 363 -35.35 18.46 -11.76
CA ARG A 363 -35.82 18.72 -10.39
C ARG A 363 -35.13 17.84 -9.34
N GLN A 364 -34.45 16.78 -9.78
CA GLN A 364 -33.90 15.73 -8.93
C GLN A 364 -32.36 15.70 -8.95
N ALA A 365 -31.72 16.77 -9.41
CA ALA A 365 -30.27 16.85 -9.31
C ALA A 365 -29.85 16.93 -7.84
N VAL A 366 -28.71 16.31 -7.53
CA VAL A 366 -28.18 16.28 -6.16
C VAL A 366 -26.68 16.52 -6.19
N VAL A 367 -26.20 17.34 -5.27
CA VAL A 367 -24.78 17.42 -4.93
C VAL A 367 -24.55 16.56 -3.69
N GLU A 368 -23.70 15.54 -3.83
CA GLU A 368 -23.22 14.77 -2.70
C GLU A 368 -21.89 15.34 -2.22
N ARG A 369 -21.87 15.88 -1.00
CA ARG A 369 -20.70 16.49 -0.38
C ARG A 369 -20.13 15.59 0.71
N GLY A 370 -18.88 15.17 0.54
CA GLY A 370 -18.15 14.39 1.54
C GLY A 370 -17.33 15.31 2.47
N GLY A 371 -17.55 15.23 3.78
CA GLY A 371 -16.61 15.83 4.74
C GLY A 371 -15.38 14.94 4.92
N ALA A 372 -14.23 15.53 5.27
CA ALA A 372 -12.97 14.80 5.48
C ALA A 372 -13.08 13.60 6.46
N THR A 373 -14.05 13.63 7.38
CA THR A 373 -14.34 12.56 8.37
C THR A 373 -15.85 12.45 8.71
N GLY A 374 -16.75 13.00 7.88
CA GLY A 374 -18.19 13.09 8.18
C GLY A 374 -19.11 12.33 7.21
N PRO A 375 -20.40 12.11 7.56
CA PRO A 375 -21.36 11.46 6.67
C PRO A 375 -21.60 12.31 5.41
N ARG A 376 -21.78 11.66 4.25
CA ARG A 376 -22.05 12.35 2.97
C ARG A 376 -23.34 13.16 3.06
N GLN A 377 -23.26 14.47 2.91
CA GLN A 377 -24.43 15.35 2.86
C GLN A 377 -25.01 15.30 1.45
N ARG A 378 -26.34 15.08 1.34
CA ARG A 378 -27.06 15.13 0.07
C ARG A 378 -27.79 16.47 -0.02
N ILE A 379 -27.36 17.34 -0.92
CA ILE A 379 -27.92 18.67 -1.13
C ILE A 379 -28.77 18.61 -2.40
N PRO A 380 -30.11 18.69 -2.31
CA PRO A 380 -30.98 18.71 -3.48
C PRO A 380 -30.81 20.02 -4.24
N ILE A 381 -30.68 19.94 -5.56
CA ILE A 381 -30.52 21.08 -6.45
C ILE A 381 -31.60 21.02 -7.53
N ASP A 382 -32.44 22.04 -7.57
CA ASP A 382 -33.45 22.19 -8.61
C ASP A 382 -32.84 22.92 -9.82
N LEU A 383 -32.43 22.14 -10.82
CA LEU A 383 -31.83 22.67 -12.04
C LEU A 383 -32.87 23.29 -12.98
N GLU A 384 -34.17 22.95 -12.85
CA GLU A 384 -35.20 23.59 -13.65
C GLU A 384 -35.31 25.06 -13.26
N ARG A 385 -35.41 25.31 -11.95
CA ARG A 385 -35.38 26.68 -11.39
C ARG A 385 -34.08 27.40 -11.76
N LEU A 386 -32.94 26.71 -11.69
CA LEU A 386 -31.64 27.30 -11.97
C LEU A 386 -31.42 27.71 -13.43
N ILE A 387 -31.81 26.83 -14.37
CA ILE A 387 -31.45 26.95 -15.80
C ILE A 387 -32.60 27.58 -16.59
N VAL A 388 -33.84 27.20 -16.31
CA VAL A 388 -35.04 27.62 -17.06
C VAL A 388 -35.61 28.89 -16.47
N GLU A 389 -35.88 28.90 -15.16
CA GLU A 389 -36.49 30.05 -14.46
C GLU A 389 -35.46 31.14 -14.10
N LYS A 390 -34.16 30.83 -14.25
CA LYS A 390 -33.02 31.72 -13.94
C LYS A 390 -32.96 32.16 -12.48
N ASP A 391 -33.43 31.32 -11.57
CA ASP A 391 -33.32 31.54 -10.14
C ASP A 391 -31.92 31.15 -9.64
N GLU A 392 -31.24 32.06 -8.95
CA GLU A 392 -29.90 31.82 -8.40
C GLU A 392 -29.91 31.10 -7.04
N THR A 393 -31.06 30.97 -6.37
CA THR A 393 -31.13 30.29 -5.07
C THR A 393 -30.58 28.85 -5.06
N PRO A 394 -30.83 27.99 -6.07
CA PRO A 394 -30.21 26.65 -6.15
C PRO A 394 -28.74 26.66 -6.60
N ASN A 395 -28.15 27.80 -6.95
CA ASN A 395 -26.80 27.90 -7.53
C ASN A 395 -25.68 27.88 -6.47
N ILE A 396 -25.52 26.78 -5.75
CA ILE A 396 -24.54 26.70 -4.66
C ILE A 396 -23.09 26.67 -5.16
N LEU A 397 -22.17 27.12 -4.31
CA LEU A 397 -20.71 26.95 -4.49
C LEU A 397 -20.34 25.48 -4.31
N LEU A 398 -19.55 24.97 -5.25
CA LEU A 398 -19.02 23.61 -5.19
C LEU A 398 -17.70 23.58 -4.41
N GLN A 399 -17.42 22.42 -3.83
CA GLN A 399 -16.24 22.13 -3.02
C GLN A 399 -15.49 20.94 -3.61
N ASN A 400 -14.22 20.83 -3.26
CA ASN A 400 -13.40 19.69 -3.65
C ASN A 400 -14.05 18.37 -3.21
N GLY A 401 -14.15 17.42 -4.14
CA GLY A 401 -14.74 16.11 -3.92
C GLY A 401 -16.28 16.07 -3.99
N ASP A 402 -16.94 17.20 -4.30
CA ASP A 402 -18.38 17.19 -4.57
C ASP A 402 -18.70 16.31 -5.78
N VAL A 403 -19.82 15.59 -5.70
CA VAL A 403 -20.35 14.78 -6.81
C VAL A 403 -21.71 15.34 -7.23
N LEU A 404 -21.77 16.00 -8.39
CA LEU A 404 -23.01 16.47 -9.00
C LEU A 404 -23.63 15.33 -9.81
N THR A 405 -24.78 14.84 -9.34
CA THR A 405 -25.53 13.76 -9.99
C THR A 405 -26.83 14.31 -10.60
N LEU A 406 -27.03 14.06 -11.90
CA LEU A 406 -28.26 14.41 -12.62
C LEU A 406 -28.97 13.12 -13.09
N PRO A 407 -30.07 12.70 -12.45
CA PRO A 407 -30.76 11.48 -12.85
C PRO A 407 -31.45 11.62 -14.22
N VAL A 408 -31.71 10.48 -14.85
CA VAL A 408 -32.56 10.40 -16.05
C VAL A 408 -34.03 10.51 -15.64
N VAL A 409 -34.87 11.15 -16.45
CA VAL A 409 -36.33 11.11 -16.27
C VAL A 409 -36.76 9.66 -16.39
N GLU A 410 -37.28 9.09 -15.31
CA GLU A 410 -38.01 7.83 -15.40
C GLU A 410 -39.38 8.14 -15.97
N ASP A 411 -39.74 7.45 -17.05
CA ASP A 411 -41.02 7.53 -17.75
C ASP A 411 -41.81 6.23 -17.54
N LYS A 412 -41.52 5.49 -16.46
CA LYS A 412 -42.12 4.19 -16.17
C LYS A 412 -42.67 4.11 -14.77
N VAL A 413 -43.77 3.39 -14.60
CA VAL A 413 -44.29 2.95 -13.31
C VAL A 413 -43.88 1.49 -13.11
N TYR A 414 -43.33 1.18 -11.95
CA TYR A 414 -42.89 -0.18 -11.63
C TYR A 414 -43.99 -0.92 -10.91
N VAL A 415 -44.37 -2.10 -11.40
CA VAL A 415 -45.28 -2.99 -10.70
C VAL A 415 -44.51 -4.20 -10.20
N VAL A 416 -44.51 -4.40 -8.89
CA VAL A 416 -43.69 -5.40 -8.19
C VAL A 416 -44.52 -6.23 -7.21
N GLY A 417 -44.06 -7.43 -6.90
CA GLY A 417 -44.73 -8.37 -5.99
C GLY A 417 -45.52 -9.46 -6.71
N GLU A 418 -46.65 -9.88 -6.12
CA GLU A 418 -47.50 -11.00 -6.55
C GLU A 418 -48.36 -10.64 -7.79
N VAL A 419 -47.70 -10.40 -8.92
CA VAL A 419 -48.29 -10.17 -10.24
C VAL A 419 -47.70 -11.16 -11.25
N LYS A 420 -48.38 -11.40 -12.38
CA LYS A 420 -47.93 -12.39 -13.37
C LYS A 420 -46.58 -12.03 -14.00
N ASN A 421 -46.39 -10.78 -14.42
CA ASN A 421 -45.18 -10.31 -15.11
C ASN A 421 -44.63 -9.02 -14.45
N PRO A 422 -44.01 -9.09 -13.27
CA PRO A 422 -43.49 -7.89 -12.59
C PRO A 422 -42.47 -7.16 -13.47
N GLY A 423 -42.50 -5.82 -13.44
CA GLY A 423 -41.65 -5.01 -14.31
C GLY A 423 -42.08 -3.54 -14.41
N GLY A 424 -41.32 -2.78 -15.20
CA GLY A 424 -41.60 -1.38 -15.49
C GLY A 424 -42.51 -1.22 -16.71
N VAL A 425 -43.59 -0.48 -16.55
CA VAL A 425 -44.58 -0.15 -17.60
C VAL A 425 -44.46 1.32 -17.93
N GLU A 426 -44.59 1.69 -19.21
CA GLU A 426 -44.59 3.09 -19.64
C GLU A 426 -45.68 3.91 -18.91
N PHE A 427 -45.30 5.06 -18.37
CA PHE A 427 -46.17 5.94 -17.63
C PHE A 427 -47.14 6.65 -18.57
N ARG A 428 -48.42 6.53 -18.24
CA ARG A 428 -49.55 7.22 -18.83
C ARG A 428 -50.37 7.91 -17.72
N PRO A 429 -50.58 9.23 -17.80
CA PRO A 429 -51.24 10.00 -16.74
C PRO A 429 -52.71 9.62 -16.56
N GLU A 430 -53.36 9.08 -17.59
CA GLU A 430 -54.74 8.60 -17.53
C GLU A 430 -54.90 7.28 -16.76
N PHE A 431 -53.82 6.53 -16.52
CA PHE A 431 -53.92 5.20 -15.95
C PHE A 431 -53.93 5.17 -14.42
N THR A 432 -54.87 4.41 -13.87
CA THR A 432 -54.96 4.17 -12.42
C THR A 432 -53.97 3.10 -11.96
N PRO A 433 -53.56 3.07 -10.67
CA PRO A 433 -52.69 2.02 -10.14
C PRO A 433 -53.17 0.59 -10.43
N ARG A 434 -54.49 0.38 -10.50
CA ARG A 434 -55.09 -0.91 -10.84
C ARG A 434 -54.86 -1.30 -12.30
N GLU A 435 -54.97 -0.34 -13.21
CA GLU A 435 -54.74 -0.57 -14.65
C GLU A 435 -53.28 -0.97 -14.91
N TYR A 436 -52.31 -0.36 -14.22
CA TYR A 436 -50.91 -0.80 -14.29
C TYR A 436 -50.73 -2.25 -13.84
N VAL A 437 -51.41 -2.67 -12.76
CA VAL A 437 -51.41 -4.08 -12.33
C VAL A 437 -52.03 -4.99 -13.40
N THR A 438 -53.06 -4.53 -14.10
CA THR A 438 -53.67 -5.29 -15.20
C THR A 438 -52.73 -5.42 -16.40
N LEU A 439 -52.00 -4.37 -16.76
CA LEU A 439 -51.04 -4.38 -17.88
C LEU A 439 -49.92 -5.41 -17.69
N VAL A 440 -49.51 -5.67 -16.44
CA VAL A 440 -48.55 -6.73 -16.10
C VAL A 440 -49.18 -8.13 -15.94
N GLY A 441 -50.40 -8.32 -16.43
CA GLY A 441 -51.11 -9.60 -16.43
C GLY A 441 -52.00 -9.86 -15.21
N GLY A 442 -52.14 -8.89 -14.32
CA GLY A 442 -52.96 -8.97 -13.11
C GLY A 442 -52.28 -9.64 -11.91
N PRO A 443 -52.93 -9.60 -10.73
CA PRO A 443 -52.44 -10.21 -9.51
C PRO A 443 -52.48 -11.75 -9.59
N THR A 444 -51.54 -12.43 -8.92
CA THR A 444 -51.54 -13.90 -8.78
C THR A 444 -52.61 -14.34 -7.75
N PRO A 445 -52.98 -15.64 -7.70
CA PRO A 445 -53.87 -16.16 -6.65
C PRO A 445 -53.35 -15.99 -5.23
N ARG A 446 -52.05 -15.73 -5.05
CA ARG A 446 -51.40 -15.50 -3.75
C ARG A 446 -51.31 -14.02 -3.38
N ALA A 447 -51.78 -13.12 -4.24
CA ALA A 447 -51.78 -11.69 -3.98
C ALA A 447 -52.80 -11.27 -2.92
N LYS A 448 -52.39 -10.41 -1.98
CA LYS A 448 -53.27 -9.83 -0.97
C LYS A 448 -53.92 -8.54 -1.48
N LEU A 449 -55.04 -8.70 -2.19
CA LEU A 449 -55.76 -7.62 -2.89
C LEU A 449 -56.21 -6.42 -2.02
N LYS A 450 -56.35 -6.61 -0.71
CA LYS A 450 -56.77 -5.56 0.23
C LYS A 450 -55.60 -4.74 0.81
N SER A 451 -54.36 -5.08 0.47
CA SER A 451 -53.16 -4.45 1.05
C SER A 451 -52.22 -3.90 -0.03
N LEU A 452 -52.73 -3.62 -1.23
CA LEU A 452 -51.94 -2.97 -2.26
C LEU A 452 -51.66 -1.52 -1.85
N PHE A 453 -50.43 -1.10 -2.08
CA PHE A 453 -50.00 0.27 -1.85
C PHE A 453 -49.10 0.74 -2.99
N VAL A 454 -49.08 2.06 -3.17
CA VAL A 454 -48.23 2.74 -4.13
C VAL A 454 -47.22 3.56 -3.36
N THR A 455 -45.94 3.42 -3.68
CA THR A 455 -44.87 4.25 -3.16
C THR A 455 -44.44 5.25 -4.22
N PHE A 456 -44.55 6.53 -3.90
CA PHE A 456 -44.19 7.66 -4.76
C PHE A 456 -42.70 7.99 -4.64
N ARG A 457 -42.16 8.79 -5.56
CA ARG A 457 -40.71 9.12 -5.61
C ARG A 457 -40.21 9.80 -4.35
N ASN A 458 -41.08 10.57 -3.70
CA ASN A 458 -40.80 11.23 -2.42
C ASN A 458 -40.80 10.28 -1.21
N GLY A 459 -40.99 8.96 -1.42
CA GLY A 459 -41.02 7.92 -0.40
C GLY A 459 -42.38 7.77 0.32
N LYS A 460 -43.36 8.63 0.05
CA LYS A 460 -44.70 8.51 0.63
C LYS A 460 -45.42 7.31 0.02
N SER A 461 -46.04 6.51 0.88
CA SER A 461 -46.81 5.35 0.47
C SER A 461 -48.30 5.55 0.75
N TYR A 462 -49.13 5.26 -0.23
CA TYR A 462 -50.59 5.38 -0.16
C TYR A 462 -51.22 4.03 -0.38
N ALA A 463 -52.29 3.72 0.36
CA ALA A 463 -53.14 2.58 0.01
C ALA A 463 -53.67 2.80 -1.41
N MET A 464 -53.75 1.74 -2.20
CA MET A 464 -54.10 1.84 -3.62
C MET A 464 -55.46 2.53 -3.86
N ALA A 465 -56.41 2.42 -2.93
CA ALA A 465 -57.73 3.07 -3.02
C ALA A 465 -57.68 4.59 -2.84
N ASP A 466 -56.68 5.09 -2.10
CA ASP A 466 -56.53 6.50 -1.71
C ASP A 466 -55.34 7.16 -2.41
N ALA A 467 -54.73 6.48 -3.39
CA ALA A 467 -53.56 6.96 -4.09
C ALA A 467 -53.94 8.15 -5.00
N PRO A 468 -53.21 9.28 -4.93
CA PRO A 468 -53.35 10.34 -5.93
C PRO A 468 -52.93 9.84 -7.32
N PRO A 469 -53.19 10.62 -8.40
CA PRO A 469 -52.73 10.28 -9.75
C PRO A 469 -51.25 9.90 -9.72
N LEU A 470 -50.90 8.80 -10.41
CA LEU A 470 -49.54 8.31 -10.42
C LEU A 470 -48.60 9.33 -11.05
N GLU A 471 -47.36 9.34 -10.58
CA GLU A 471 -46.26 10.03 -11.22
C GLU A 471 -45.32 9.01 -11.85
N PRO A 472 -44.53 9.39 -12.88
CA PRO A 472 -43.48 8.54 -13.39
C PRO A 472 -42.55 8.10 -12.24
N GLY A 473 -41.98 6.90 -12.29
CA GLY A 473 -41.14 6.31 -11.24
C GLY A 473 -41.87 5.78 -10.00
N ALA A 474 -43.20 5.93 -9.90
CA ALA A 474 -43.96 5.32 -8.81
C ALA A 474 -43.87 3.78 -8.82
N VAL A 475 -43.87 3.18 -7.64
CA VAL A 475 -43.81 1.72 -7.45
C VAL A 475 -45.12 1.21 -6.88
N VAL A 476 -45.86 0.44 -7.67
CA VAL A 476 -47.07 -0.26 -7.25
C VAL A 476 -46.69 -1.62 -6.69
N THR A 477 -46.89 -1.80 -5.39
CA THR A 477 -46.51 -3.04 -4.71
C THR A 477 -47.73 -3.91 -4.44
N VAL A 478 -47.65 -5.18 -4.87
CA VAL A 478 -48.68 -6.20 -4.65
C VAL A 478 -48.15 -7.23 -3.65
N PRO A 479 -48.48 -7.12 -2.34
CA PRO A 479 -47.94 -8.04 -1.35
C PRO A 479 -48.54 -9.44 -1.45
N GLU A 480 -47.79 -10.44 -0.99
CA GLU A 480 -48.27 -11.82 -0.85
C GLU A 480 -49.17 -11.97 0.38
N VAL A 481 -50.14 -12.88 0.30
CA VAL A 481 -50.87 -13.38 1.47
C VAL A 481 -49.86 -14.15 2.32
N ALA A 482 -49.35 -13.50 3.38
CA ALA A 482 -48.57 -14.18 4.41
C ALA A 482 -49.34 -15.43 4.85
N MET A 483 -48.76 -16.60 4.57
CA MET A 483 -49.35 -17.90 4.84
C MET A 483 -49.86 -17.91 6.28
N ARG A 484 -51.19 -18.02 6.42
CA ARG A 484 -51.83 -18.05 7.72
C ARG A 484 -51.57 -19.49 8.23
N TRP A 485 -50.56 -19.60 9.08
CA TRP A 485 -50.01 -20.69 9.92
C TRP A 485 -50.92 -21.83 10.45
N TRP A 486 -52.23 -21.83 10.22
CA TRP A 486 -53.20 -22.79 10.80
C TRP A 486 -53.39 -24.05 9.96
N GLN A 487 -52.98 -24.05 8.68
CA GLN A 487 -53.06 -25.24 7.81
C GLN A 487 -51.98 -26.28 8.11
N ASP A 488 -50.76 -25.86 8.49
CA ASP A 488 -49.70 -26.77 8.92
C ASP A 488 -50.01 -27.43 10.28
N TYR A 489 -50.74 -26.73 11.16
CA TYR A 489 -51.25 -27.34 12.38
C TYR A 489 -52.32 -28.41 12.11
N LEU A 490 -53.12 -28.28 11.05
CA LEU A 490 -54.14 -29.28 10.71
C LEU A 490 -53.52 -30.57 10.16
N SER A 491 -52.46 -30.49 9.35
CA SER A 491 -51.74 -31.67 8.87
C SER A 491 -50.94 -32.34 9.99
N VAL A 492 -50.30 -31.56 10.86
CA VAL A 492 -49.64 -32.06 12.07
C VAL A 492 -50.66 -32.65 13.06
N ALA A 493 -51.82 -32.02 13.25
CA ALA A 493 -52.89 -32.54 14.11
C ALA A 493 -53.51 -33.81 13.54
N GLN A 494 -53.70 -33.93 12.23
CA GLN A 494 -54.15 -35.17 11.58
C GLN A 494 -53.12 -36.29 11.74
N ALA A 495 -51.82 -35.99 11.58
CA ALA A 495 -50.76 -36.96 11.83
C ALA A 495 -50.74 -37.41 13.30
N VAL A 496 -50.85 -36.49 14.25
CA VAL A 496 -50.94 -36.80 15.69
C VAL A 496 -52.20 -37.60 16.03
N ALA A 497 -53.36 -37.24 15.47
CA ALA A 497 -54.61 -37.96 15.67
C ALA A 497 -54.55 -39.40 15.13
N SER A 498 -53.92 -39.61 13.97
CA SER A 498 -53.71 -40.95 13.40
C SER A 498 -52.80 -41.82 14.30
N LEU A 499 -51.81 -41.21 14.95
CA LEU A 499 -50.89 -41.87 15.86
C LEU A 499 -51.56 -42.24 17.19
N ILE A 500 -52.44 -41.37 17.70
CA ILE A 500 -53.26 -41.62 18.90
C ILE A 500 -54.28 -42.74 18.64
N LEU A 501 -54.94 -42.75 17.47
CA LEU A 501 -55.85 -43.83 17.07
C LEU A 501 -55.12 -45.17 16.90
N GLY A 502 -53.91 -45.16 16.34
CA GLY A 502 -53.07 -46.35 16.26
C GLY A 502 -52.69 -46.89 17.64
N VAL A 503 -52.28 -46.02 18.58
CA VAL A 503 -51.89 -46.42 19.94
C VAL A 503 -53.09 -46.90 20.77
N THR A 504 -54.26 -46.26 20.61
CA THR A 504 -55.49 -46.68 21.32
C THR A 504 -56.07 -47.98 20.75
N GLY A 505 -56.01 -48.19 19.43
CA GLY A 505 -56.34 -49.48 18.81
C GLY A 505 -55.43 -50.60 19.31
N LEU A 506 -54.12 -50.34 19.39
CA LEU A 506 -53.15 -51.30 19.95
C LEU A 506 -53.42 -51.57 21.43
N PHE A 507 -53.79 -50.56 22.21
CA PHE A 507 -54.14 -50.73 23.63
C PHE A 507 -55.41 -51.56 23.82
N VAL A 508 -56.44 -51.37 23.01
CA VAL A 508 -57.68 -52.16 23.06
C VAL A 508 -57.42 -53.62 22.66
N ILE A 509 -56.56 -53.86 21.67
CA ILE A 509 -56.19 -55.22 21.24
C ILE A 509 -55.38 -55.96 22.31
N PHE A 510 -54.49 -55.27 23.04
CA PHE A 510 -53.57 -55.93 23.98
C PHE A 510 -53.99 -55.85 25.46
N ASN A 511 -54.93 -54.98 25.84
CA ASN A 511 -55.39 -54.79 27.23
C ASN A 511 -56.92 -54.86 27.41
N GLY A 512 -57.65 -55.35 26.41
CA GLY A 512 -59.05 -55.73 26.59
C GLY A 512 -59.18 -56.83 27.66
N PRO A 513 -60.17 -56.76 28.57
CA PRO A 513 -60.33 -57.74 29.63
C PRO A 513 -60.54 -59.13 29.03
N ILE A 514 -59.65 -60.06 29.39
CA ILE A 514 -59.84 -61.49 29.13
C ILE A 514 -61.00 -61.93 30.02
N VAL A 515 -62.19 -62.02 29.44
CA VAL A 515 -63.35 -62.65 30.08
C VAL A 515 -63.01 -64.13 30.28
N LYS A 516 -62.91 -64.55 31.53
CA LYS A 516 -63.02 -65.94 31.97
C LYS A 516 -64.35 -66.13 32.66
#